data_AF-A0A377YSF5-F1
#
_entry.id   AF-A0A377YSF5-F1
#
_cell.length_a   1.000
_cell.length_b   1.000
_cell.length_c   1.000
_cell.angle_alpha   90.00
_cell.angle_beta   90.00
_cell.angle_gamma   90.00
#
_symmetry.space_group_name_H-M   'P 1'
#
loop_
_entity.id
_entity.type
_entity.pdbx_description
1 polymer ?
#
loop_
_entity_poly.entity_id
_entity_poly.type
_entity_poly.pdbx_seq_one_letter_code
_entity_poly.pdbx_strand_id
1 'polypeptide(L)'
;MIIITTMIILFALFAFKPLLGSGNPLLVFAFLLLGLSLMGLTFGPMGALLPELFPTEVRYTGASFSYNVSSILGASVAPYIAAWLQGNYGLAAVGTYLAAMAALTLIALLLTHETRHQSL
;
A
#
# COMPACT_ATOMS: atom_id res chain seq x y z
N MET A 1 -4.53 -7.19 8.21
CA MET A 1 -4.32 -6.04 7.31
C MET A 1 -3.86 -4.79 8.06
N ILE A 2 -4.59 -4.34 9.08
CA ILE A 2 -4.25 -3.15 9.89
C ILE A 2 -2.77 -3.11 10.33
N ILE A 3 -2.26 -4.19 10.94
CA ILE A 3 -0.86 -4.25 11.42
C ILE A 3 0.14 -4.01 10.26
N ILE A 4 -0.09 -4.65 9.12
CA ILE A 4 0.78 -4.55 7.94
C ILE A 4 0.76 -3.12 7.39
N THR A 5 -0.43 -2.51 7.30
CA THR A 5 -0.57 -1.11 6.88
C THR A 5 0.16 -0.16 7.83
N THR A 6 0.07 -0.39 9.15
CA THR A 6 0.84 0.39 10.13
C THR A 6 2.35 0.20 9.97
N MET A 7 2.82 -1.02 9.68
CA MET A 7 4.23 -1.26 9.38
C MET A 7 4.69 -0.52 8.12
N ILE A 8 3.84 -0.40 7.09
CA ILE A 8 4.14 0.40 5.89
C ILE A 8 4.30 1.89 6.25
N ILE A 9 3.44 2.43 7.13
CA ILE A 9 3.57 3.83 7.60
C ILE A 9 4.92 4.03 8.30
N LEU A 10 5.29 3.14 9.22
CA LEU A 10 6.57 3.22 9.93
C LEU A 10 7.77 3.08 8.97
N PHE A 11 7.70 2.14 8.04
CA PHE A 11 8.73 1.98 7.01
C PHE A 11 8.87 3.25 6.16
N ALA A 12 7.75 3.82 5.71
CA ALA A 12 7.73 5.00 4.86
C ALA A 12 8.33 6.24 5.54
N LEU A 13 8.04 6.45 6.83
CA LEU A 13 8.53 7.61 7.58
C LEU A 13 9.96 7.45 8.09
N PHE A 14 10.33 6.28 8.59
CA PHE A 14 11.59 6.10 9.32
C PHE A 14 12.65 5.32 8.54
N ALA A 15 12.27 4.42 7.64
CA ALA A 15 13.22 3.54 6.96
C ALA A 15 13.49 3.96 5.51
N PHE A 16 12.53 4.59 4.84
CA PHE A 16 12.58 4.92 3.42
C PHE A 16 13.80 5.76 3.04
N LYS A 17 13.93 6.97 3.60
CA LYS A 17 15.06 7.88 3.32
C LYS A 17 16.42 7.31 3.75
N PRO A 18 16.63 6.83 4.99
CA PRO A 18 17.95 6.39 5.41
C PRO A 18 18.41 5.11 4.71
N LEU A 19 17.52 4.19 4.35
CA LEU A 19 17.93 2.99 3.63
C LEU A 19 18.20 3.27 2.15
N LEU A 20 17.25 3.90 1.45
CA LEU A 20 17.35 4.15 0.01
C LEU A 20 18.36 5.25 -0.33
N GLY A 21 18.44 6.31 0.48
CA GLY A 21 19.33 7.45 0.28
C GLY A 21 20.74 7.27 0.85
N SER A 22 21.07 6.10 1.42
CA SER A 22 22.35 5.86 2.08
C SER A 22 23.57 5.83 1.14
N GLY A 23 23.36 5.56 -0.15
CA GLY A 23 24.45 5.25 -1.09
C GLY A 23 25.14 3.90 -0.84
N ASN A 24 24.71 3.12 0.17
CA ASN A 24 25.27 1.82 0.49
C ASN A 24 24.42 0.70 -0.13
N PRO A 25 24.98 -0.12 -1.05
CA PRO A 25 24.22 -1.20 -1.71
C PRO A 25 23.54 -2.18 -0.74
N LEU A 26 24.14 -2.45 0.43
CA LEU A 26 23.57 -3.37 1.42
C LEU A 26 22.32 -2.79 2.09
N LEU A 27 22.31 -1.48 2.36
CA LEU A 27 21.14 -0.79 2.92
C LEU A 27 20.02 -0.65 1.88
N VAL A 28 20.38 -0.43 0.62
CA VAL A 28 19.42 -0.46 -0.50
C VAL A 28 18.84 -1.86 -0.69
N PHE A 29 19.66 -2.91 -0.55
CA PHE A 29 19.15 -4.29 -0.56
C PHE A 29 18.17 -4.54 0.59
N ALA A 30 18.49 -4.09 1.81
CA ALA A 30 17.58 -4.18 2.95
C ALA A 30 16.28 -3.39 2.71
N PHE A 31 16.35 -2.22 2.09
CA PHE A 31 15.17 -1.45 1.65
C PHE A 31 14.27 -2.26 0.72
N LEU A 32 14.85 -2.87 -0.32
CA LEU A 32 14.09 -3.68 -1.28
C LEU A 32 13.48 -4.91 -0.60
N LEU A 33 14.25 -5.60 0.25
CA LEU A 33 13.77 -6.77 0.97
C LEU A 33 12.59 -6.42 1.88
N LEU A 34 12.70 -5.36 2.68
CA LEU A 34 11.63 -4.92 3.58
C LEU A 34 10.41 -4.41 2.80
N GLY A 35 10.62 -3.56 1.80
CA GLY A 35 9.55 -2.97 0.99
C GLY A 35 8.76 -4.03 0.22
N LEU A 36 9.45 -4.95 -0.46
CA LEU A 36 8.81 -6.04 -1.20
C LEU A 36 8.14 -7.05 -0.26
N SER A 37 8.69 -7.29 0.93
CA SER A 37 8.05 -8.16 1.93
C SER A 37 6.74 -7.55 2.44
N LEU A 38 6.73 -6.26 2.78
CA LEU A 38 5.52 -5.54 3.19
C LEU A 38 4.46 -5.50 2.07
N MET A 39 4.89 -5.34 0.82
CA MET A 39 4.03 -5.45 -0.35
C MET A 39 3.42 -6.86 -0.42
N GLY A 40 4.22 -7.93 -0.39
CA GLY A 40 3.74 -9.31 -0.44
C GLY A 40 2.74 -9.64 0.68
N LEU A 41 3.02 -9.19 1.90
CA LEU A 41 2.11 -9.34 3.04
C LEU A 41 0.77 -8.61 2.85
N THR A 42 0.76 -7.52 2.08
CA THR A 42 -0.47 -6.79 1.73
C THR A 42 -1.28 -7.54 0.68
N PHE A 43 -0.63 -8.06 -0.36
CA PHE A 43 -1.28 -8.79 -1.45
C PHE A 43 -1.89 -10.13 -1.00
N GLY A 44 -1.29 -10.82 -0.02
CA GLY A 44 -1.76 -12.11 0.48
C GLY A 44 -3.24 -12.13 0.89
N PRO A 45 -3.66 -11.35 1.90
CA PRO A 45 -5.07 -11.31 2.34
C PRO A 45 -5.97 -10.45 1.46
N MET A 46 -5.42 -9.56 0.61
CA MET A 46 -6.22 -8.74 -0.30
C MET A 46 -7.08 -9.60 -1.25
N GLY A 47 -6.57 -10.76 -1.68
CA GLY A 47 -7.30 -11.67 -2.56
C GLY A 47 -8.57 -12.28 -1.94
N ALA A 48 -8.62 -12.44 -0.62
CA ALA A 48 -9.79 -12.93 0.10
C ALA A 48 -10.71 -11.78 0.54
N LEU A 49 -10.12 -10.69 1.05
CA LEU A 49 -10.87 -9.57 1.61
C LEU A 49 -11.66 -8.82 0.53
N LEU A 50 -11.07 -8.58 -0.66
CA LEU A 50 -11.70 -7.73 -1.66
C LEU A 50 -13.04 -8.30 -2.19
N PRO A 51 -13.15 -9.59 -2.55
CA PRO A 51 -14.44 -10.19 -2.92
C PRO A 51 -15.47 -10.23 -1.79
N GLU A 52 -15.04 -10.35 -0.52
CA GLU A 52 -15.95 -10.38 0.63
C GLU A 52 -16.71 -9.05 0.84
N LEU A 53 -16.22 -7.95 0.27
CA LEU A 53 -16.88 -6.64 0.33
C LEU A 53 -18.08 -6.50 -0.61
N PHE A 54 -18.29 -7.47 -1.50
CA PHE A 54 -19.33 -7.42 -2.52
C PHE A 54 -20.38 -8.53 -2.34
N PRO A 55 -21.67 -8.26 -2.62
CA PRO A 55 -22.74 -9.26 -2.66
C PRO A 55 -22.39 -10.42 -3.60
N THR A 56 -22.95 -11.60 -3.34
CA THR A 56 -22.60 -12.84 -4.05
C THR A 56 -22.84 -12.74 -5.56
N GLU A 57 -23.86 -12.01 -5.99
CA GLU A 57 -24.27 -11.86 -7.40
C GLU A 57 -23.24 -11.09 -8.23
N VAL A 58 -22.51 -10.16 -7.60
CA VAL A 58 -21.56 -9.27 -8.28
C VAL A 58 -20.13 -9.41 -7.77
N ARG A 59 -19.87 -10.38 -6.88
CA ARG A 59 -18.62 -10.54 -6.15
C ARG A 59 -17.37 -10.47 -7.03
N TYR A 60 -17.32 -11.29 -8.08
CA TYR A 60 -16.16 -11.35 -8.97
C TYR A 60 -16.01 -10.10 -9.84
N THR A 61 -17.11 -9.58 -10.37
CA THR A 61 -17.11 -8.39 -11.23
C THR A 61 -16.74 -7.14 -10.43
N GLY A 62 -17.32 -6.96 -9.24
CA GLY A 62 -17.05 -5.84 -8.34
C GLY A 62 -15.61 -5.84 -7.83
N ALA A 63 -15.09 -7.00 -7.43
CA ALA A 63 -13.69 -7.14 -7.03
C ALA A 63 -12.73 -6.86 -8.19
N SER A 64 -12.99 -7.43 -9.37
CA SER A 64 -12.14 -7.23 -10.55
C SER A 64 -12.17 -5.78 -11.02
N PHE A 65 -13.33 -5.14 -11.05
CA PHE A 65 -13.47 -3.73 -11.41
C PHE A 65 -12.69 -2.84 -10.44
N SER A 66 -12.89 -3.03 -9.14
CA SER A 66 -12.19 -2.25 -8.10
C SER A 66 -10.68 -2.44 -8.15
N TYR A 67 -10.22 -3.68 -8.38
CA TYR A 67 -8.80 -3.99 -8.53
C TYR A 67 -8.20 -3.31 -9.77
N ASN A 68 -8.84 -3.39 -10.93
CA ASN A 68 -8.34 -2.78 -12.16
C ASN A 68 -8.31 -1.25 -12.07
N VAL A 69 -9.38 -0.62 -11.55
CA VAL A 69 -9.43 0.84 -11.37
C VAL A 69 -8.34 1.30 -10.39
N SER A 70 -8.22 0.62 -9.24
CA SER A 70 -7.19 0.94 -8.24
C SER A 70 -5.78 0.71 -8.78
N SER A 71 -5.57 -0.34 -9.57
CA SER A 71 -4.29 -0.65 -10.22
C SER A 71 -3.89 0.44 -11.22
N ILE A 72 -4.81 0.89 -12.08
CA ILE A 72 -4.54 1.96 -13.03
C ILE A 72 -4.16 3.25 -12.30
N LEU A 73 -4.95 3.67 -11.32
CA LEU A 73 -4.71 4.89 -10.57
C LEU A 73 -3.43 4.80 -9.74
N GLY A 74 -3.26 3.72 -8.98
CA GLY A 74 -2.12 3.52 -8.10
C GLY A 74 -0.80 3.34 -8.86
N ALA A 75 -0.76 2.43 -9.83
CA ALA A 75 0.47 2.13 -10.57
C ALA A 75 0.86 3.24 -11.55
N SER A 76 -0.11 3.93 -12.15
CA SER A 76 0.21 4.97 -13.14
C SER A 76 0.55 6.29 -12.47
N VAL A 77 -0.21 6.73 -11.46
CA VAL A 77 -0.05 8.08 -10.89
C VAL A 77 1.09 8.14 -9.87
N ALA A 78 1.30 7.09 -9.08
CA ALA A 78 2.28 7.11 -7.98
C ALA A 78 3.73 7.35 -8.44
N PRO A 79 4.24 6.74 -9.54
CA PRO A 79 5.61 6.99 -9.99
C PRO A 79 5.85 8.44 -10.41
N TYR A 80 4.87 9.08 -11.06
CA TYR A 80 4.98 10.50 -11.44
C TYR A 80 5.03 11.41 -10.23
N ILE A 81 4.13 11.19 -9.26
CA ILE A 81 4.14 11.97 -8.01
C ILE A 81 5.44 11.73 -7.25
N ALA A 82 5.90 10.49 -7.14
CA ALA A 82 7.15 10.15 -6.46
C ALA A 82 8.37 10.81 -7.13
N ALA A 83 8.45 10.78 -8.47
CA ALA A 83 9.51 11.45 -9.22
C ALA A 83 9.48 12.97 -9.04
N TRP A 84 8.29 13.58 -9.10
CA TRP A 84 8.12 15.02 -8.87
C TRP A 84 8.48 15.42 -7.43
N LEU A 85 8.04 14.66 -6.43
CA LEU A 85 8.39 14.90 -5.02
C LEU A 85 9.89 14.73 -4.79
N GLN A 86 10.50 13.70 -5.37
CA GLN A 86 11.95 13.49 -5.29
C GLN A 86 12.71 14.67 -5.89
N GLY A 87 12.29 15.18 -7.05
CA GLY A 87 12.95 16.28 -7.75
C GLY A 87 12.86 17.62 -7.03
N ASN A 88 11.75 17.90 -6.34
CA ASN A 88 11.50 19.20 -5.72
C ASN A 88 11.75 19.23 -4.20
N TYR A 89 11.51 18.12 -3.50
CA TYR A 89 11.50 18.05 -2.03
C TYR A 89 12.36 16.90 -1.47
N GLY A 90 12.86 16.01 -2.32
CA GLY A 90 13.74 14.89 -1.96
C GLY A 90 13.04 13.67 -1.36
N LEU A 91 13.85 12.68 -0.96
CA LEU A 91 13.38 11.34 -0.57
C LEU A 91 12.43 11.33 0.64
N ALA A 92 12.59 12.27 1.56
CA ALA A 92 11.68 12.38 2.71
C ALA A 92 10.24 12.63 2.26
N ALA A 93 10.06 13.47 1.24
CA ALA A 93 8.74 13.81 0.71
C ALA A 93 8.07 12.60 0.05
N VAL A 94 8.85 11.78 -0.66
CA VAL A 94 8.37 10.51 -1.22
C VAL A 94 7.92 9.54 -0.12
N GLY A 95 8.72 9.42 0.95
CA GLY A 95 8.37 8.64 2.14
C GLY A 95 7.07 9.14 2.80
N THR A 96 6.90 10.45 2.96
CA THR A 96 5.66 11.01 3.53
C THR A 96 4.45 10.80 2.62
N TYR A 97 4.61 10.84 1.31
CA TYR A 97 3.53 10.51 0.37
C TYR A 97 3.10 9.06 0.50
N LEU A 98 4.05 8.12 0.57
CA LEU A 98 3.75 6.71 0.81
C LEU A 98 3.04 6.51 2.17
N ALA A 99 3.49 7.20 3.21
CA ALA A 99 2.84 7.17 4.53
C ALA A 99 1.41 7.70 4.47
N ALA A 100 1.15 8.79 3.72
CA ALA A 100 -0.18 9.35 3.54
C ALA A 100 -1.12 8.36 2.82
N MET A 101 -0.65 7.69 1.76
CA MET A 101 -1.45 6.68 1.06
C MET A 101 -1.74 5.46 1.94
N ALA A 102 -0.77 5.03 2.75
CA ALA A 102 -0.96 3.97 3.73
C ALA A 102 -1.94 4.39 4.84
N ALA A 103 -1.91 5.65 5.28
CA ALA A 103 -2.89 6.19 6.23
C ALA A 103 -4.30 6.22 5.65
N LEU A 104 -4.47 6.59 4.38
CA LEU A 104 -5.76 6.52 3.69
C LEU A 104 -6.30 5.08 3.64
N THR A 105 -5.44 4.11 3.33
CA THR A 105 -5.86 2.70 3.34
C THR A 105 -6.12 2.19 4.75
N LEU A 106 -5.40 2.66 5.77
CA LEU A 106 -5.71 2.38 7.17
C LEU A 106 -7.09 2.90 7.56
N ILE A 107 -7.43 4.14 7.20
CA ILE A 107 -8.76 4.71 7.43
C ILE A 107 -9.84 3.86 6.74
N ALA A 108 -9.62 3.48 5.47
CA ALA A 108 -10.55 2.62 4.75
C ALA A 108 -10.74 1.27 5.47
N LEU A 109 -9.65 0.63 5.91
CA LEU A 109 -9.70 -0.64 6.65
C LEU A 109 -10.44 -0.53 7.99
N LEU A 110 -10.37 0.62 8.66
CA LEU A 110 -11.09 0.86 9.91
C LEU A 110 -12.58 1.13 9.70
N LEU A 111 -12.95 1.70 8.55
CA LEU A 111 -14.34 1.96 8.17
C LEU A 111 -15.03 0.70 7.63
N THR A 112 -14.27 -0.21 7.02
CA THR A 112 -14.78 -1.50 6.57
C THR A 112 -15.18 -2.35 7.77
N HIS A 113 -16.47 -2.71 7.85
CA HIS A 113 -16.97 -3.62 8.88
C HIS A 113 -16.47 -5.05 8.62
N GLU A 114 -16.00 -5.72 9.67
CA GLU A 114 -15.58 -7.13 9.62
C GLU A 114 -16.80 -8.02 9.33
N THR A 115 -16.91 -8.56 8.12
CA THR A 115 -18.03 -9.41 7.66
C THR A 115 -17.90 -10.88 8.06
N ARG A 116 -16.88 -11.27 8.85
CA ARG A 116 -16.62 -12.67 9.26
C ARG A 116 -17.81 -13.43 9.88
N HIS A 117 -18.85 -12.73 10.35
CA HIS A 117 -20.02 -13.34 10.97
C HIS A 117 -21.37 -12.93 10.35
N GLN A 118 -21.37 -12.25 9.20
CA GLN A 118 -22.62 -11.93 8.49
C GLN A 118 -22.63 -12.63 7.14
N SER A 119 -23.49 -13.67 7.04
CA SER A 119 -23.87 -14.23 5.76
C SER A 119 -24.62 -13.15 4.97
N LEU A 120 -24.01 -12.67 3.88
CA LEU A 120 -24.71 -11.95 2.82
C LEU A 120 -25.62 -12.91 2.05
#